data_AF-A0A2T6SST5-F1
#
_entry.id   AF-A0A2T6SST5-F1
#
_cell.length_a   1.000
_cell.length_b   1.000
_cell.length_c   1.000
_cell.angle_alpha   90.00
_cell.angle_beta   90.00
_cell.angle_gamma   90.00
#
_symmetry.space_group_name_H-M   'P 1'
#
loop_
_entity.id
_entity.type
_entity.pdbx_description
1 polymer ?
#
loop_
_entity_poly.entity_id
_entity_poly.type
_entity_poly.pdbx_seq_one_letter_code
_entity_poly.pdbx_strand_id
1 'polypeptide(L)'
;YFSILNDVSGFSSAEMLEVARDYKPTCVLMHAQKTPKDMQENVFYHNLFDEMDRFFKEKLEVLEKYALQDVILDIGFGFAKLKEHNLALIKHLSHFLKFKKPLLVGASRKNTIGLITGREVQNRLAGTLSLHLMALQNGASILRAHDIDEHIDLIKVFKSLEEA
;
A
#
# COMPACT_ATOMS: atom_id res chain seq x y z
N TYR A 1 -13.88 20.22 -2.74
CA TYR A 1 -12.63 19.75 -3.39
C TYR A 1 -11.94 18.77 -2.46
N PHE A 2 -11.29 17.74 -3.01
CA PHE A 2 -10.48 16.77 -2.28
C PHE A 2 -9.00 16.97 -2.60
N SER A 3 -8.10 16.67 -1.67
CA SER A 3 -6.64 16.82 -1.86
C SER A 3 -5.93 15.51 -2.22
N ILE A 4 -6.51 14.37 -1.83
CA ILE A 4 -5.96 13.04 -2.10
C ILE A 4 -7.04 12.20 -2.77
N LEU A 5 -6.65 11.47 -3.82
CA LEU A 5 -7.50 10.49 -4.50
C LEU A 5 -6.83 9.12 -4.39
N ASN A 6 -7.45 8.22 -3.62
CA ASN A 6 -6.98 6.86 -3.41
C ASN A 6 -7.80 5.88 -4.25
N ASP A 7 -7.25 5.44 -5.38
CA ASP A 7 -7.90 4.50 -6.29
C ASP A 7 -7.30 3.10 -6.19
N VAL A 8 -8.04 2.21 -5.54
CA VAL A 8 -7.69 0.78 -5.38
C VAL A 8 -7.72 0.00 -6.70
N SER A 9 -8.29 0.55 -7.76
CA SER A 9 -8.24 -0.05 -9.11
C SER A 9 -6.91 0.22 -9.82
N GLY A 10 -6.06 1.08 -9.27
CA GLY A 10 -4.80 1.47 -9.88
C GLY A 10 -4.99 2.34 -11.12
N PHE A 11 -5.96 3.26 -11.11
CA PHE A 11 -6.29 4.15 -12.23
C PHE A 11 -6.53 3.36 -13.52
N SER A 12 -7.43 2.38 -13.46
CA SER A 12 -7.77 1.53 -14.61
C SER A 12 -8.90 2.11 -15.48
N SER A 13 -9.73 3.01 -14.92
CA SER A 13 -10.80 3.71 -15.63
C SER A 13 -10.30 5.03 -16.24
N ALA A 14 -10.71 5.31 -17.47
CA ALA A 14 -10.42 6.57 -18.15
C ALA A 14 -11.13 7.75 -17.46
N GLU A 15 -12.36 7.53 -17.01
CA GLU A 15 -13.15 8.51 -16.26
C GLU A 15 -12.45 8.90 -14.95
N MET A 16 -11.82 7.95 -14.26
CA MET A 16 -11.03 8.25 -13.05
C MET A 16 -9.80 9.11 -13.35
N LEU A 17 -9.13 8.86 -14.48
CA LEU A 17 -8.00 9.66 -14.94
C LEU A 17 -8.43 11.09 -15.31
N GLU A 18 -9.59 11.27 -15.93
CA GLU A 18 -10.16 12.57 -16.24
C GLU A 18 -10.50 13.36 -14.98
N VAL A 19 -11.16 12.72 -14.00
CA VAL A 19 -11.42 13.32 -12.69
C VAL A 19 -10.11 13.72 -12.01
N ALA A 20 -9.10 12.84 -12.00
CA ALA A 20 -7.82 13.17 -11.41
C ALA A 20 -7.16 14.36 -12.12
N ARG A 21 -7.18 14.41 -13.45
CA ARG A 21 -6.62 15.52 -14.24
C ARG A 21 -7.28 16.86 -13.92
N ASP A 22 -8.60 16.87 -13.80
CA ASP A 22 -9.38 18.10 -13.63
C ASP A 22 -9.19 18.69 -12.21
N TYR A 23 -9.05 17.82 -11.21
CA TYR A 23 -8.92 18.23 -9.80
C TYR A 23 -7.47 18.29 -9.30
N LYS A 24 -6.51 17.66 -10.01
CA LYS A 24 -5.08 17.57 -9.67
C LYS A 24 -4.78 17.19 -8.20
N PRO A 25 -5.39 16.11 -7.67
CA PRO A 25 -5.09 15.64 -6.33
C PRO A 25 -3.71 14.95 -6.28
N THR A 26 -3.22 14.67 -5.08
CA THR A 26 -2.23 13.60 -4.91
C THR A 26 -2.89 12.24 -5.15
N CYS A 27 -2.35 11.45 -6.08
CA CYS A 27 -2.89 10.16 -6.47
C CYS A 27 -2.23 9.02 -5.67
N VAL A 28 -3.02 8.18 -4.99
CA VAL A 28 -2.51 6.92 -4.43
C VAL A 28 -2.73 5.81 -5.46
N LEU A 29 -1.64 5.36 -6.07
CA LEU A 29 -1.60 4.28 -7.06
C LEU A 29 -1.38 2.95 -6.35
N MET A 30 -2.43 2.13 -6.25
CA MET A 30 -2.37 0.83 -5.59
C MET A 30 -2.20 -0.32 -6.57
N HIS A 31 -1.31 -1.26 -6.27
CA HIS A 31 -1.21 -2.53 -7.01
C HIS A 31 -2.25 -3.56 -6.54
N ALA A 32 -3.10 -4.01 -7.46
CA ALA A 32 -4.01 -5.14 -7.29
C ALA A 32 -4.05 -6.01 -8.56
N GLN A 33 -4.00 -7.34 -8.41
CA GLN A 33 -4.01 -8.27 -9.54
C GLN A 33 -5.39 -8.38 -10.22
N LYS A 34 -6.48 -8.22 -9.47
CA LYS A 34 -7.86 -8.26 -9.95
C LYS A 34 -8.75 -7.35 -9.11
N THR A 35 -9.89 -6.94 -9.66
CA THR A 35 -10.97 -6.23 -8.95
C THR A 35 -11.65 -7.13 -7.90
N PRO A 36 -12.36 -6.56 -6.90
CA PRO A 36 -12.76 -7.27 -5.66
C PRO A 36 -13.60 -8.54 -5.79
N LYS A 37 -14.24 -8.79 -6.95
CA LYS A 37 -15.22 -9.87 -7.08
C LYS A 37 -14.61 -11.28 -6.99
N ASP A 38 -13.34 -11.49 -7.38
CA ASP A 38 -12.72 -12.83 -7.44
C ASP A 38 -11.28 -12.88 -6.84
N MET A 39 -10.99 -12.07 -5.81
CA MET A 39 -9.60 -11.81 -5.36
C MET A 39 -8.84 -12.98 -4.74
N GLN A 40 -9.51 -14.05 -4.28
CA GLN A 40 -8.85 -15.17 -3.58
C GLN A 40 -8.79 -16.47 -4.38
N GLU A 41 -9.54 -16.58 -5.48
CA GLU A 41 -9.50 -17.75 -6.35
C GLU A 41 -8.36 -17.58 -7.37
N ASN A 42 -7.36 -18.46 -7.30
CA ASN A 42 -6.20 -18.50 -8.19
C ASN A 42 -5.25 -17.29 -8.10
N VAL A 43 -4.89 -16.87 -6.89
CA VAL A 43 -3.77 -15.92 -6.69
C VAL A 43 -2.46 -16.60 -7.12
N PHE A 44 -1.86 -16.10 -8.19
CA PHE A 44 -0.64 -16.65 -8.74
C PHE A 44 0.25 -15.53 -9.30
N TYR A 45 1.49 -15.49 -8.86
CA TYR A 45 2.53 -14.62 -9.43
C TYR A 45 3.66 -15.53 -9.90
N HIS A 46 4.15 -15.33 -11.12
CA HIS A 46 5.40 -15.96 -11.57
C HIS A 46 6.58 -15.36 -10.81
N ASN A 47 6.60 -14.03 -10.71
CA ASN A 47 7.51 -13.28 -9.84
C ASN A 47 6.80 -11.99 -9.38
N LEU A 48 6.46 -11.96 -8.09
CA LEU A 48 5.72 -10.87 -7.47
C LEU A 48 6.39 -9.50 -7.67
N PHE A 49 7.71 -9.40 -7.48
CA PHE A 49 8.41 -8.12 -7.55
C PHE A 49 8.54 -7.64 -8.99
N ASP A 50 8.87 -8.53 -9.93
CA ASP A 50 8.97 -8.17 -11.36
C ASP A 50 7.62 -7.73 -11.92
N GLU A 51 6.53 -8.41 -11.53
CA GLU A 51 5.18 -8.05 -11.94
C GLU A 51 4.75 -6.69 -11.37
N MET A 52 5.02 -6.44 -10.09
CA MET A 52 4.73 -5.14 -9.47
C MET A 52 5.60 -4.02 -10.05
N ASP A 53 6.85 -4.29 -10.40
CA ASP A 53 7.74 -3.33 -11.05
C ASP A 53 7.21 -2.90 -12.41
N ARG A 54 6.78 -3.87 -13.24
CA ARG A 54 6.14 -3.58 -14.52
C ARG A 54 4.88 -2.75 -14.33
N PHE A 55 4.01 -3.16 -13.40
CA PHE A 55 2.77 -2.45 -13.10
C PHE A 55 3.03 -0.98 -12.72
N PHE A 56 3.90 -0.73 -11.74
CA PHE A 56 4.15 0.64 -11.28
C PHE A 56 4.80 1.48 -12.37
N LYS A 57 5.74 0.92 -13.14
CA LYS A 57 6.35 1.62 -14.27
C LYS A 57 5.30 2.04 -15.30
N GLU A 58 4.49 1.09 -15.79
CA GLU A 58 3.46 1.36 -16.80
C GLU A 58 2.42 2.38 -16.31
N LYS A 59 1.98 2.25 -15.05
CA LYS A 59 0.97 3.16 -14.48
C LYS A 59 1.50 4.55 -14.21
N LEU A 60 2.75 4.69 -13.78
CA LEU A 60 3.38 6.00 -13.64
C LEU A 60 3.49 6.72 -15.00
N GLU A 61 3.86 6.00 -16.07
CA GLU A 61 3.88 6.55 -17.43
C GLU A 61 2.47 6.99 -17.91
N VAL A 62 1.41 6.26 -17.52
CA VAL A 62 0.03 6.66 -17.79
C VAL A 62 -0.32 7.95 -17.03
N LEU A 63 -0.09 8.00 -15.72
CA LEU A 63 -0.39 9.18 -14.90
C LEU A 63 0.37 10.42 -15.37
N GLU A 64 1.62 10.26 -15.79
CA GLU A 64 2.43 11.35 -16.34
C GLU A 64 1.80 11.97 -17.61
N LYS A 65 1.21 11.17 -18.50
CA LYS A 65 0.50 11.67 -19.70
C LYS A 65 -0.73 12.52 -19.36
N TYR A 66 -1.29 12.34 -18.16
CA TYR A 66 -2.40 13.15 -17.63
C TYR A 66 -1.91 14.33 -16.77
N ALA A 67 -0.60 14.60 -16.76
CA ALA A 67 0.05 15.60 -15.92
C ALA A 67 -0.16 15.38 -14.40
N LEU A 68 -0.27 14.12 -13.98
CA LEU A 68 -0.43 13.70 -12.58
C LEU A 68 0.92 13.23 -12.03
N GLN A 69 1.69 14.15 -11.44
CA GLN A 69 3.06 13.88 -10.96
C GLN A 69 3.12 13.57 -9.46
N ASP A 70 2.16 14.08 -8.68
CA ASP A 70 2.04 13.85 -7.24
C ASP A 70 1.42 12.48 -6.98
N VAL A 71 2.27 11.46 -6.88
CA VAL A 71 1.86 10.06 -6.77
C VAL A 71 2.48 9.40 -5.54
N ILE A 72 1.66 8.67 -4.80
CA ILE A 72 2.03 7.77 -3.71
C ILE A 72 1.82 6.33 -4.19
N LEU A 73 2.75 5.42 -3.91
CA LEU A 73 2.60 4.01 -4.27
C LEU A 73 2.05 3.20 -3.09
N ASP A 74 1.04 2.38 -3.32
CA ASP A 74 0.55 1.40 -2.35
C ASP A 74 0.77 -0.03 -2.90
N ILE A 75 1.47 -0.85 -2.12
CA ILE A 75 1.78 -2.25 -2.45
C ILE A 75 0.52 -3.15 -2.50
N GLY A 76 -0.63 -2.64 -2.06
CA GLY A 76 -1.90 -3.34 -2.05
C GLY A 76 -1.89 -4.54 -1.10
N PHE A 77 -1.50 -4.32 0.15
CA PHE A 77 -1.43 -5.39 1.15
C PHE A 77 -2.80 -6.09 1.32
N GLY A 78 -2.81 -7.41 1.16
CA GLY A 78 -4.00 -8.25 1.23
C GLY A 78 -4.93 -8.17 0.02
N PHE A 79 -4.54 -7.51 -1.07
CA PHE A 79 -5.31 -7.48 -2.33
C PHE A 79 -4.75 -8.49 -3.34
N ALA A 80 -5.45 -9.62 -3.49
CA ALA A 80 -5.03 -10.76 -4.33
C ALA A 80 -3.57 -11.18 -4.06
N LYS A 81 -3.24 -11.41 -2.78
CA LYS A 81 -1.91 -11.79 -2.31
C LYS A 81 -2.03 -12.79 -1.18
N LEU A 82 -1.24 -13.88 -1.27
CA LEU A 82 -1.10 -14.86 -0.21
C LEU A 82 -0.37 -14.27 1.01
N LYS A 83 -0.40 -14.97 2.14
CA LYS A 83 0.27 -14.56 3.38
C LYS A 83 1.77 -14.31 3.12
N GLU A 84 2.41 -15.20 2.38
CA GLU A 84 3.83 -15.18 2.04
C GLU A 84 4.18 -13.97 1.18
N HIS A 85 3.35 -13.65 0.17
CA HIS A 85 3.51 -12.46 -0.68
C HIS A 85 3.42 -11.18 0.15
N ASN A 86 2.42 -11.08 1.02
CA ASN A 86 2.23 -9.92 1.88
C ASN A 86 3.42 -9.70 2.83
N LEU A 87 3.96 -10.77 3.43
CA LEU A 87 5.13 -10.69 4.29
C LEU A 87 6.39 -10.32 3.52
N ALA A 88 6.59 -10.89 2.32
CA ALA A 88 7.72 -10.55 1.46
C ALA A 88 7.70 -9.06 1.08
N LEU A 89 6.53 -8.50 0.76
CA LEU A 89 6.40 -7.08 0.42
C LEU A 89 6.71 -6.14 1.59
N ILE A 90 6.31 -6.48 2.81
CA ILE A 90 6.70 -5.69 3.99
C ILE A 90 8.20 -5.81 4.24
N LYS A 91 8.75 -7.03 4.17
CA LYS A 91 10.17 -7.30 4.42
C LYS A 91 11.10 -6.60 3.42
N HIS A 92 10.68 -6.48 2.17
CA HIS A 92 11.48 -5.91 1.08
C HIS A 92 10.85 -4.63 0.51
N LEU A 93 10.11 -3.87 1.33
CA LEU A 93 9.38 -2.69 0.90
C LEU A 93 10.30 -1.63 0.26
N SER A 94 11.54 -1.52 0.75
CA SER A 94 12.54 -0.57 0.25
C SER A 94 12.89 -0.77 -1.23
N HIS A 95 12.62 -1.94 -1.80
CA HIS A 95 12.73 -2.21 -3.25
C HIS A 95 11.98 -1.18 -4.09
N PHE A 96 10.82 -0.72 -3.63
CA PHE A 96 9.98 0.23 -4.37
C PHE A 96 10.42 1.69 -4.24
N LEU A 97 11.38 2.00 -3.36
CA LEU A 97 11.94 3.37 -3.25
C LEU A 97 12.67 3.82 -4.53
N LYS A 98 13.09 2.87 -5.38
CA LYS A 98 13.69 3.17 -6.70
C LYS A 98 12.77 4.00 -7.61
N PHE A 99 11.45 3.96 -7.41
CA PHE A 99 10.49 4.77 -8.14
C PHE A 99 10.47 6.25 -7.67
N LYS A 100 11.19 6.59 -6.60
CA LYS A 100 11.29 7.95 -6.03
C LYS A 100 9.92 8.55 -5.70
N LYS A 101 9.01 7.71 -5.22
CA LYS A 101 7.67 8.08 -4.75
C LYS A 101 7.51 7.66 -3.28
N PRO A 102 6.71 8.38 -2.46
CA PRO A 102 6.36 7.93 -1.13
C PRO A 102 5.63 6.59 -1.17
N LEU A 103 5.83 5.76 -0.15
CA LEU A 103 5.20 4.46 -0.03
C LEU A 103 4.11 4.48 1.05
N LEU A 104 2.93 3.99 0.71
CA LEU A 104 1.81 3.78 1.63
C LEU A 104 1.62 2.29 1.92
N VAL A 105 1.38 1.97 3.20
CA VAL A 105 1.04 0.61 3.62
C VAL A 105 -0.27 0.60 4.41
N GLY A 106 -1.22 -0.22 3.95
CA GLY A 106 -2.50 -0.47 4.62
C GLY A 106 -2.63 -1.92 5.10
N ALA A 107 -1.93 -2.29 6.18
CA ALA A 107 -1.97 -3.64 6.76
C ALA A 107 -2.97 -3.79 7.92
N SER A 108 -3.57 -2.69 8.39
CA SER A 108 -4.39 -2.66 9.60
C SER A 108 -5.54 -3.67 9.60
N ARG A 109 -5.53 -4.55 10.61
CA ARG A 109 -6.52 -5.61 10.89
C ARG A 109 -6.74 -6.64 9.76
N LYS A 110 -5.90 -6.63 8.73
CA LYS A 110 -6.00 -7.52 7.54
C LYS A 110 -5.88 -9.01 7.88
N ASN A 111 -6.44 -9.84 7.00
CA ASN A 111 -6.49 -11.30 7.17
C ASN A 111 -5.13 -11.95 7.41
N THR A 112 -4.07 -11.46 6.75
CA THR A 112 -2.69 -11.93 6.95
C THR A 112 -2.28 -11.97 8.41
N ILE A 113 -2.68 -10.98 9.22
CA ILE A 113 -2.39 -10.96 10.66
C ILE A 113 -3.13 -12.10 11.36
N GLY A 114 -4.41 -12.30 11.05
CA GLY A 114 -5.20 -13.40 11.60
C GLY A 114 -4.63 -14.78 11.26
N LEU A 115 -4.14 -14.97 10.04
CA LEU A 115 -3.47 -16.22 9.61
C LEU A 115 -2.16 -16.49 10.37
N ILE A 116 -1.49 -15.45 10.87
CA ILE A 116 -0.25 -15.57 11.65
C ILE A 116 -0.55 -15.81 13.13
N THR A 117 -1.49 -15.06 13.70
CA THR A 117 -1.68 -15.00 15.15
C THR A 117 -2.87 -15.81 15.66
N GLY A 118 -3.72 -16.33 14.78
CA GLY A 118 -4.97 -17.00 15.14
C GLY A 118 -6.02 -16.07 15.75
N ARG A 119 -5.90 -14.74 15.58
CA ARG A 119 -6.78 -13.75 16.20
C ARG A 119 -7.90 -13.30 15.25
N GLU A 120 -9.08 -13.10 15.83
CA GLU A 120 -10.21 -12.44 15.17
C GLU A 120 -9.90 -10.96 14.87
N VAL A 121 -10.67 -10.35 13.95
CA VAL A 121 -10.39 -9.01 13.38
C VAL A 121 -10.23 -7.93 14.46
N GLN A 122 -11.07 -7.96 15.50
CA GLN A 122 -11.06 -7.03 16.61
C GLN A 122 -9.78 -7.13 17.46
N ASN A 123 -9.12 -8.28 17.46
CA ASN A 123 -7.95 -8.61 18.29
C ASN A 123 -6.62 -8.60 17.52
N ARG A 124 -6.53 -7.83 16.43
CA ARG A 124 -5.34 -7.76 15.54
C ARG A 124 -4.49 -6.50 15.71
N LEU A 125 -4.73 -5.69 16.75
CA LEU A 125 -4.01 -4.43 16.96
C LEU A 125 -2.50 -4.64 17.13
N ALA A 126 -2.07 -5.54 18.02
CA ALA A 126 -0.65 -5.81 18.24
C ALA A 126 0.06 -6.22 16.94
N GLY A 127 -0.51 -7.17 16.19
CA GLY A 127 0.06 -7.59 14.90
C GLY A 127 0.02 -6.48 13.83
N THR A 128 -0.96 -5.58 13.87
CA THR A 128 -1.02 -4.40 13.00
C THR A 128 0.13 -3.46 13.28
N LEU A 129 0.33 -3.09 14.54
CA LEU A 129 1.41 -2.20 14.97
C LEU A 129 2.77 -2.80 14.62
N SER A 130 2.98 -4.10 14.85
CA SER A 130 4.22 -4.78 14.45
C SER A 130 4.49 -4.71 12.94
N LEU A 131 3.48 -4.97 12.09
CA LEU A 131 3.66 -4.88 10.64
C LEU A 131 3.93 -3.45 10.16
N HIS A 132 3.24 -2.46 10.74
CA HIS A 132 3.43 -1.06 10.38
C HIS A 132 4.77 -0.49 10.86
N LEU A 133 5.27 -0.90 12.03
CA LEU A 133 6.63 -0.56 12.48
C LEU A 133 7.68 -1.09 11.49
N MET A 134 7.57 -2.38 11.10
CA MET A 134 8.46 -2.96 10.10
C MET A 134 8.33 -2.26 8.73
N ALA A 135 7.13 -1.83 8.35
CA ALA A 135 6.93 -1.06 7.13
C ALA A 135 7.65 0.29 7.18
N LEU A 136 7.57 1.03 8.29
CA LEU A 136 8.31 2.29 8.48
C LEU A 136 9.83 2.05 8.37
N GLN A 137 10.35 1.05 9.09
CA GLN A 137 11.76 0.67 9.03
C GLN A 137 12.23 0.31 7.62
N ASN A 138 11.33 -0.23 6.79
CA ASN A 138 11.63 -0.61 5.41
C ASN A 138 11.20 0.45 4.39
N GLY A 139 10.95 1.69 4.81
CA GLY A 139 10.79 2.85 3.93
C GLY A 139 9.36 3.31 3.64
N ALA A 140 8.35 2.80 4.37
CA ALA A 140 7.01 3.37 4.31
C ALA A 140 7.03 4.83 4.79
N SER A 141 6.38 5.72 4.05
CA SER A 141 6.19 7.12 4.44
C SER A 141 4.81 7.37 5.03
N ILE A 142 3.83 6.52 4.69
CA ILE A 142 2.43 6.69 5.06
C ILE A 142 1.87 5.35 5.54
N LEU A 143 1.19 5.36 6.68
CA LEU A 143 0.47 4.21 7.22
C LEU A 143 -1.04 4.49 7.17
N ARG A 144 -1.81 3.54 6.65
CA ARG A 144 -3.29 3.59 6.68
C ARG A 144 -3.81 2.67 7.77
N ALA A 145 -4.42 3.25 8.80
CA ALA A 145 -4.82 2.53 10.02
C ALA A 145 -6.25 2.86 10.47
N HIS A 146 -6.84 1.96 11.28
CA HIS A 146 -8.12 2.17 11.95
C HIS A 146 -7.93 2.73 13.38
N ASP A 147 -6.86 2.32 14.06
CA ASP A 147 -6.58 2.59 15.47
C ASP A 147 -5.59 3.77 15.59
N ILE A 148 -6.11 5.00 15.53
CA ILE A 148 -5.30 6.19 15.28
C ILE A 148 -4.38 6.54 16.46
N ASP A 149 -4.89 6.52 17.68
CA ASP A 149 -4.13 6.94 18.87
C ASP A 149 -2.90 6.06 19.07
N GLU A 150 -3.05 4.74 18.92
CA GLU A 150 -1.95 3.79 19.05
C GLU A 150 -0.92 3.91 17.93
N HIS A 151 -1.34 4.30 16.72
CA HIS A 151 -0.40 4.58 15.62
C HIS A 151 0.34 5.91 15.84
N ILE A 152 -0.30 6.91 16.43
CA ILE A 152 0.36 8.17 16.80
C ILE A 152 1.46 7.87 17.83
N ASP A 153 1.17 7.07 18.85
CA ASP A 153 2.16 6.69 19.86
C ASP A 153 3.32 5.90 19.25
N LEU A 154 3.02 4.91 18.38
CA LEU A 154 4.02 4.18 17.62
C LEU A 154 4.93 5.12 16.82
N ILE A 155 4.36 6.08 16.09
CA ILE A 155 5.12 7.02 15.26
C ILE A 155 5.99 7.94 16.11
N LYS A 156 5.48 8.44 17.25
CA LYS A 156 6.27 9.28 18.17
C LYS A 156 7.48 8.52 18.70
N VAL A 157 7.29 7.30 19.18
CA VAL A 157 8.39 6.46 19.68
C VAL A 157 9.37 6.13 18.55
N PHE A 158 8.88 5.75 17.37
CA PHE A 158 9.72 5.46 16.21
C PHE A 158 10.61 6.65 15.84
N LYS A 159 10.05 7.85 15.73
CA LYS A 159 10.81 9.07 15.42
C LYS A 159 11.83 9.42 16.49
N SER A 160 11.46 9.29 17.77
CA SER A 160 12.40 9.51 18.88
C SER A 160 13.61 8.56 18.84
N LEU A 161 13.45 7.35 18.30
CA LEU A 161 14.57 6.42 18.10
C LEU A 161 15.44 6.79 16.89
N GLU A 162 14.88 7.41 15.84
CA GLU A 162 15.65 7.89 14.69
C GLU A 162 16.51 9.13 15.02
N GLU A 163 16.10 9.90 16.03
CA GLU A 163 16.76 11.13 16.47
C GLU A 163 17.82 10.91 17.57
N ALA A 164 17.88 9.71 18.15
CA ALA A 164 18.79 9.34 19.25
C ALA A 164 20.17 8.89 18.76
#